data_AF-A0A096B400-F1
#
_entry.id   AF-A0A096B400-F1
#
_cell.length_a   1.000
_cell.length_b   1.000
_cell.length_c   1.000
_cell.angle_alpha   90.00
_cell.angle_beta   90.00
_cell.angle_gamma   90.00
#
_symmetry.space_group_name_H-M   'P 1'
#
loop_
_entity.id
_entity.type
_entity.pdbx_description
1 polymer ?
#
loop_
_entity_poly.entity_id
_entity_poly.type
_entity_poly.pdbx_seq_one_letter_code
_entity_poly.pdbx_strand_id
1 'polypeptide(L)'
;MNRDRSYYRRQRMRVIHRKENILRQLGGEENVLAWEHGAAGRLSKGKIHCSCWMCRSKSYDDPQVRDKRAAINAAQQLLEIE
;
A
#
# COMPACT_ATOMS: atom_id res chain seq x y z
N MET A 1 11.69 -21.79 0.27
CA MET A 1 12.53 -20.56 0.26
C MET A 1 12.74 -20.12 1.70
N ASN A 2 13.88 -20.46 2.31
CA ASN A 2 14.13 -20.17 3.73
C ASN A 2 14.57 -18.71 3.89
N ARG A 3 13.60 -17.82 4.11
CA ARG A 3 13.86 -16.43 4.48
C ARG A 3 14.33 -16.40 5.93
N ASP A 4 15.58 -15.99 6.14
CA ASP A 4 16.15 -15.86 7.47
C ASP A 4 15.63 -14.61 8.19
N ARG A 5 15.91 -14.49 9.50
CA ARG A 5 15.54 -13.30 10.28
C ARG A 5 16.17 -12.02 9.71
N SER A 6 17.34 -12.11 9.08
CA SER A 6 18.03 -10.96 8.48
C SER A 6 17.22 -10.36 7.31
N TYR A 7 16.60 -11.22 6.49
CA TYR A 7 15.72 -10.81 5.40
C TYR A 7 14.55 -9.98 5.93
N TYR A 8 13.84 -10.45 6.95
CA TYR A 8 12.70 -9.73 7.51
C TYR A 8 13.10 -8.39 8.14
N ARG A 9 14.25 -8.33 8.82
CA ARG A 9 14.79 -7.06 9.35
C ARG A 9 15.10 -6.07 8.22
N ARG A 10 15.73 -6.53 7.14
CA ARG A 10 16.04 -5.71 5.95
C ARG A 10 14.77 -5.20 5.28
N GLN A 11 13.78 -6.07 5.07
CA GLN A 11 12.48 -5.72 4.51
C GLN A 11 11.78 -4.64 5.37
N ARG A 12 11.77 -4.83 6.70
CA ARG A 12 11.19 -3.85 7.63
C ARG A 12 11.85 -2.48 7.49
N MET A 13 13.18 -2.40 7.46
CA MET A 13 13.89 -1.13 7.31
C MET A 13 13.60 -0.45 5.97
N ARG A 14 13.54 -1.22 4.86
CA ARG A 14 13.15 -0.67 3.54
C ARG A 14 11.76 -0.05 3.57
N VAL A 15 10.79 -0.71 4.22
CA VAL A 15 9.43 -0.20 4.35
C VAL A 15 9.38 1.09 5.17
N ILE A 16 10.13 1.15 6.28
CA ILE A 16 10.23 2.35 7.14
C ILE A 16 10.82 3.51 6.33
N HIS A 17 12.01 3.35 5.75
CA HIS A 17 12.68 4.43 4.99
C HIS A 17 11.84 4.92 3.81
N ARG A 18 11.18 4.01 3.08
CA ARG A 18 10.28 4.41 1.99
C ARG A 18 9.14 5.30 2.49
N LYS A 19 8.55 4.95 3.63
CA LYS A 19 7.43 5.70 4.22
C LYS A 19 7.87 7.04 4.80
N GLU A 20 9.02 7.07 5.45
CA GLU A 20 9.65 8.30 5.94
C GLU A 20 9.91 9.27 4.77
N ASN A 21 10.53 8.80 3.68
CA ASN A 21 10.76 9.61 2.48
C ASN A 21 9.47 10.17 1.87
N ILE A 22 8.41 9.37 1.86
CA ILE A 22 7.09 9.84 1.39
C ILE A 22 6.56 10.95 2.29
N LEU A 23 6.64 10.81 3.61
CA LEU A 23 6.18 11.84 4.56
C LEU A 23 6.99 13.13 4.40
N ARG A 24 8.32 13.01 4.26
CA ARG A 24 9.20 14.17 3.98
C ARG A 24 8.82 14.88 2.69
N GLN A 25 8.52 14.15 1.63
CA GLN A 25 8.10 14.73 0.35
C GLN A 25 6.73 15.43 0.44
N LEU A 26 5.81 14.93 1.26
CA LEU A 26 4.46 15.48 1.38
C LEU A 26 4.37 16.67 2.33
N GLY A 27 5.17 16.70 3.39
CA GLY A 27 5.05 17.72 4.43
C GLY A 27 6.30 17.93 5.29
N GLY A 28 7.47 17.54 4.78
CA GLY A 28 8.75 17.73 5.48
C GLY A 28 8.89 16.89 6.75
N GLU A 29 9.82 17.31 7.61
CA GLU A 29 10.14 16.60 8.86
C GLU A 29 9.00 16.66 9.89
N GLU A 30 8.20 17.71 9.90
CA GLU A 30 7.04 17.82 10.81
C GLU A 30 6.07 16.66 10.59
N ASN A 31 5.80 16.31 9.33
CA ASN A 31 4.93 15.20 8.99
C ASN A 31 5.55 13.84 9.36
N VAL A 32 6.89 13.71 9.30
CA VAL A 32 7.58 12.51 9.81
C VAL A 32 7.36 12.39 11.32
N LEU A 33 7.64 13.45 12.07
CA LEU A 33 7.49 13.48 13.53
C LEU A 33 6.06 13.19 13.97
N ALA A 34 5.07 13.76 13.29
CA ALA A 34 3.66 13.55 13.56
C ALA A 34 3.23 12.08 13.41
N TRP A 35 3.83 11.33 12.48
CA TRP A 35 3.49 9.93 12.25
C TRP A 35 4.33 8.95 13.08
N GLU A 36 5.61 9.28 13.30
CA GLU A 36 6.51 8.43 14.07
C GLU A 36 6.25 8.49 15.57
N HIS A 37 5.82 9.65 16.09
CA HIS A 37 5.70 9.88 17.53
C HIS A 37 6.94 9.42 18.31
N GLY A 38 8.13 9.73 17.78
CA GLY A 38 9.42 9.32 18.36
C GLY A 38 9.83 7.86 18.10
N ALA A 39 9.05 7.09 17.34
CA ALA A 39 9.34 5.69 17.04
C ALA A 39 9.13 5.36 15.54
N ALA A 40 10.21 5.48 14.74
CA ALA A 40 10.23 5.11 13.32
C ALA A 40 9.68 3.70 13.02
N GLY A 41 9.75 2.79 13.99
CA GLY A 41 9.16 1.46 13.90
C GLY A 41 7.66 1.43 13.61
N ARG A 42 6.91 2.48 13.96
CA ARG A 42 5.47 2.60 13.67
C ARG A 42 5.18 2.61 12.16
N LEU A 43 6.10 3.18 11.38
CA LEU A 43 6.01 3.21 9.91
C LEU A 43 6.04 1.80 9.32
N SER A 44 6.61 0.79 9.99
CA SER A 44 6.58 -0.58 9.46
C SER A 44 5.16 -1.14 9.28
N LYS A 45 4.22 -0.77 10.16
CA LYS A 45 2.84 -1.25 10.15
C LYS A 45 1.83 -0.23 9.58
N GLY A 46 2.08 1.07 9.72
CA GLY A 46 1.16 2.13 9.27
C GLY A 46 0.93 2.14 7.75
N LYS A 47 -0.27 2.50 7.29
CA LYS A 47 -0.57 2.69 5.86
C LYS A 47 -0.51 4.17 5.53
N ILE A 48 0.26 4.53 4.50
CA ILE A 48 0.38 5.92 4.02
C ILE A 48 -0.25 6.00 2.64
N HIS A 49 -1.23 6.88 2.50
CA HIS A 49 -1.87 7.20 1.24
C HIS A 49 -1.26 8.50 0.72
N CYS A 50 -0.27 8.39 -0.18
CA CYS A 50 0.45 9.57 -0.69
C CYS A 50 -0.11 10.14 -1.98
N SER A 51 -1.25 9.63 -2.46
CA SER A 51 -1.88 10.03 -3.74
C SER A 51 -0.94 9.96 -4.96
N CYS A 52 0.25 9.35 -4.86
CA CYS A 52 1.16 9.17 -5.98
C CYS A 52 0.51 8.30 -7.07
N TRP A 53 1.03 8.36 -8.31
CA TRP A 53 0.45 7.63 -9.44
C TRP A 53 0.08 6.17 -9.10
N MET A 54 0.99 5.42 -8.46
CA MET A 54 0.75 4.05 -8.05
C MET A 54 -0.33 3.91 -6.96
N CYS A 55 -0.34 4.80 -5.95
CA CYS A 55 -1.37 4.79 -4.90
C CYS A 55 -2.74 5.22 -5.43
N ARG A 56 -2.76 6.13 -6.39
CA ARG A 56 -3.95 6.59 -7.10
C ARG A 56 -4.52 5.44 -7.93
N SER A 57 -3.72 4.80 -8.78
CA SER A 57 -4.20 3.70 -9.61
C SER A 57 -4.73 2.55 -8.77
N LYS A 58 -4.02 2.18 -7.70
CA LYS A 58 -4.48 1.15 -6.76
C LYS A 58 -5.81 1.46 -6.07
N SER A 59 -6.12 2.73 -5.80
CA SER A 59 -7.25 3.10 -4.92
C SER A 59 -8.43 3.72 -5.67
N TYR A 60 -8.20 4.30 -6.84
CA TYR A 60 -9.17 5.11 -7.58
C TYR A 60 -9.27 4.72 -9.05
N ASP A 61 -8.14 4.58 -9.77
CA ASP A 61 -8.20 4.38 -11.22
C ASP A 61 -8.59 2.93 -11.60
N ASP A 62 -8.22 1.94 -10.78
CA ASP A 62 -8.59 0.54 -10.97
C ASP A 62 -9.88 0.16 -10.21
N PRO A 63 -10.83 -0.55 -10.86
CA PRO A 63 -11.95 -1.16 -10.16
C PRO A 63 -11.48 -2.13 -9.08
N GLN A 64 -12.19 -2.17 -7.94
CA GLN A 64 -11.83 -3.09 -6.86
C GLN A 64 -11.93 -4.53 -7.35
N VAL A 65 -11.11 -5.42 -6.77
CA VAL A 65 -11.10 -6.85 -7.14
C VAL A 65 -12.49 -7.48 -7.01
N ARG A 66 -13.28 -7.03 -6.03
CA ARG A 66 -14.68 -7.46 -5.86
C ARG A 66 -15.53 -7.10 -7.08
N ASP A 67 -15.43 -5.86 -7.55
CA ASP A 67 -16.24 -5.36 -8.66
C ASP A 67 -15.83 -6.05 -9.97
N LYS A 68 -14.51 -6.30 -10.15
CA LYS A 68 -13.98 -7.12 -11.25
C LYS A 68 -14.57 -8.54 -11.23
N ARG A 69 -14.63 -9.19 -10.06
CA ARG A 69 -15.25 -10.52 -9.90
C ARG A 69 -16.75 -10.50 -10.18
N ALA A 70 -17.46 -9.49 -9.71
CA ALA A 70 -18.88 -9.34 -9.97
C ALA A 70 -19.16 -9.19 -11.47
N ALA A 71 -18.36 -8.39 -12.18
CA ALA A 71 -18.46 -8.23 -13.64
C ALA A 71 -18.20 -9.55 -14.38
N ILE A 72 -17.19 -10.33 -13.97
CA ILE A 72 -16.91 -11.66 -14.54
C ILE A 72 -18.09 -12.61 -14.34
N ASN A 73 -18.63 -12.68 -13.11
CA ASN A 73 -19.76 -13.55 -12.81
C ASN A 73 -21.01 -13.15 -13.62
N ALA A 74 -21.28 -11.84 -13.75
CA ALA A 74 -22.39 -11.35 -14.56
C ALA A 74 -22.23 -11.71 -16.04
N ALA A 75 -21.01 -11.59 -16.59
CA ALA A 75 -20.71 -12.01 -17.96
C ALA A 75 -20.90 -13.52 -18.16
N GLN A 76 -20.52 -14.34 -17.18
CA GLN A 76 -20.75 -15.79 -17.23
C GLN A 76 -22.25 -16.15 -17.21
N GLN A 77 -23.04 -15.51 -16.36
CA GLN A 77 -24.48 -15.73 -16.31
C GLN A 77 -25.18 -15.37 -17.63
N LEU A 78 -24.75 -14.32 -18.31
CA LEU A 78 -25.29 -13.95 -19.62
C LEU A 78 -25.00 -15.03 -20.68
N LEU A 79 -23.79 -15.59 -20.67
CA LEU A 79 -23.41 -16.68 -21.58
C LEU A 79 -24.14 -18.00 -21.30
N GLU A 80 -24.60 -18.23 -20.06
CA GLU A 80 -25.38 -19.41 -19.70
C GLU A 80 -26.87 -19.31 -20.11
N ILE A 81 -27.34 -18.10 -20.45
CA ILE A 81 -28.72 -17.82 -20.87
C ILE A 81 -28.87 -17.86 -22.40
N GLU A 82 -27.79 -17.62 -23.15
CA GLU A 82 -27.71 -17.76 -24.62
C GLU A 82 -27.56 -19.22 -25.06
#